data_AF-A0A7S4SYJ0-F1
#
_entry.id   AF-A0A7S4SYJ0-F1
#
_cell.length_a   1.000
_cell.length_b   1.000
_cell.length_c   1.000
_cell.angle_alpha   90.00
_cell.angle_beta   90.00
_cell.angle_gamma   90.00
#
_symmetry.space_group_name_H-M   'P 1'
#
loop_
_entity.id
_entity.type
_entity.pdbx_description
1 polymer ?
#
loop_
_entity_poly.entity_id
_entity_poly.type
_entity_poly.pdbx_seq_one_letter_code
_entity_poly.pdbx_strand_id
1 'polypeptide(L)'
;GVDPWLDAEGEREAKNAAAYISSMEDANAIGGSGAIAAVYSSPFLRALQTAVPIARALGLLVRVEFGFCELLAQAWLQDEDPLPALRQRELRNLPFEAQLDHNYKTAVMPVYPEVIGKMIPGDANQRETAIHRHRRAMHAVLAAAGSGSVLIVGHGSTHDFVSAALCPEEHDSVHHTGHFCVPHCAITEFVEEPDGWHMRSFGRTPLDLGFIDVNEVIWLLKLGDPVVRCNALESLGQLGRGGDVRAVRPVASCLKDKKASVRRAAMQALRAIADGGDAVALEAAREAVRRCDCKLRRAALEVLGVADRPLALLGLGLSGVGRQRRTRPTPLGVALAATVAAAVGTAVVLVCLRFGRGRR
;
A
#
# COMPACT_ATOMS: atom_id res chain seq x y z
N GLY A 1 -24.44 5.74 -1.42
CA GLY A 1 -25.01 4.69 -0.56
C GLY A 1 -24.17 4.56 0.69
N VAL A 2 -24.72 3.99 1.77
CA VAL A 2 -24.07 3.89 3.09
C VAL A 2 -22.81 2.98 3.09
N ASP A 3 -22.66 2.17 2.03
CA ASP A 3 -21.50 1.29 1.83
C ASP A 3 -20.96 1.39 0.40
N PRO A 4 -20.14 2.42 0.10
CA PRO A 4 -19.58 2.61 -1.23
C PRO A 4 -18.45 1.62 -1.53
N TRP A 5 -18.24 1.38 -2.84
CA TRP A 5 -17.03 0.74 -3.36
C TRP A 5 -15.84 1.69 -3.24
N LEU A 6 -14.63 1.15 -3.17
CA LEU A 6 -13.40 1.91 -3.39
C LEU A 6 -13.41 2.53 -4.79
N ASP A 7 -12.90 3.74 -4.89
CA ASP A 7 -12.54 4.33 -6.18
C ASP A 7 -11.17 3.82 -6.65
N ALA A 8 -10.72 4.32 -7.80
CA ALA A 8 -9.44 3.91 -8.38
C ALA A 8 -8.22 4.28 -7.51
N GLU A 9 -8.36 5.26 -6.62
CA GLU A 9 -7.32 5.64 -5.67
C GLU A 9 -7.28 4.66 -4.49
N GLY A 10 -8.42 4.39 -3.86
CA GLY A 10 -8.51 3.39 -2.80
C GLY A 10 -8.08 1.99 -3.25
N GLU A 11 -8.43 1.56 -4.47
CA GLU A 11 -7.96 0.29 -5.02
C GLU A 11 -6.44 0.23 -5.19
N ARG A 12 -5.81 1.36 -5.50
CA ARG A 12 -4.35 1.47 -5.64
C ARG A 12 -3.68 1.41 -4.28
N GLU A 13 -4.19 2.16 -3.30
CA GLU A 13 -3.70 2.16 -1.93
C GLU A 13 -3.81 0.76 -1.29
N ALA A 14 -4.91 0.05 -1.54
CA ALA A 14 -5.09 -1.34 -1.09
C ALA A 14 -4.05 -2.30 -1.69
N LYS A 15 -3.69 -2.13 -2.97
CA LYS A 15 -2.64 -2.92 -3.62
C LYS A 15 -1.26 -2.60 -3.04
N ASN A 16 -0.97 -1.33 -2.77
CA ASN A 16 0.28 -0.92 -2.14
C ASN A 16 0.40 -1.50 -0.71
N ALA A 17 -0.69 -1.49 0.07
CA ALA A 17 -0.72 -2.12 1.38
C ALA A 17 -0.49 -3.64 1.29
N ALA A 18 -1.12 -4.32 0.32
CA ALA A 18 -0.88 -5.74 0.08
C ALA A 18 0.58 -6.06 -0.29
N ALA A 19 1.19 -5.25 -1.15
CA ALA A 19 2.58 -5.40 -1.54
C ALA A 19 3.54 -5.19 -0.36
N TYR A 20 3.26 -4.19 0.48
CA TYR A 20 4.01 -3.97 1.71
C TYR A 20 3.92 -5.17 2.64
N ILE A 21 2.71 -5.62 2.99
CA ILE A 21 2.48 -6.74 3.89
C ILE A 21 3.18 -8.02 3.38
N SER A 22 3.08 -8.30 2.08
CA SER A 22 3.79 -9.42 1.44
C SER A 22 5.31 -9.31 1.61
N SER A 23 5.88 -8.11 1.41
CA SER A 23 7.32 -7.90 1.55
C SER A 23 7.83 -8.10 2.98
N MET A 24 6.97 -7.86 3.99
CA MET A 24 7.33 -8.08 5.38
C MET A 24 7.34 -9.56 5.76
N GLU A 25 6.45 -10.36 5.17
CA GLU A 25 6.40 -11.81 5.34
C GLU A 25 7.66 -12.46 4.74
N ASP A 26 8.05 -12.07 3.52
CA ASP A 26 9.28 -12.53 2.88
C ASP A 26 10.55 -12.17 3.67
N ALA A 27 10.55 -11.02 4.34
CA ALA A 27 11.69 -10.50 5.07
C ALA A 27 11.77 -10.95 6.55
N ASN A 28 10.78 -11.72 7.07
CA ASN A 28 10.58 -11.93 8.52
C ASN A 28 10.57 -10.61 9.33
N ALA A 29 10.30 -9.49 8.66
CA ALA A 29 10.48 -8.13 9.18
C ALA A 29 9.29 -7.66 10.03
N ILE A 30 8.26 -8.49 10.14
CA ILE A 30 7.20 -8.41 11.13
C ILE A 30 7.80 -8.77 12.51
N GLY A 31 8.74 -7.94 12.97
CA GLY A 31 9.42 -7.99 14.26
C GLY A 31 9.89 -9.36 14.76
N GLY A 32 10.28 -10.33 13.92
CA GLY A 32 10.68 -11.67 14.38
C GLY A 32 9.54 -12.52 14.96
N SER A 33 8.28 -12.19 14.64
CA SER A 33 7.06 -12.86 15.13
C SER A 33 6.41 -13.74 14.05
N GLY A 34 5.57 -14.70 14.47
CA GLY A 34 5.04 -15.75 13.59
C GLY A 34 4.22 -15.22 12.41
N ALA A 35 4.20 -15.99 11.32
CA ALA A 35 3.43 -15.68 10.10
C ALA A 35 1.98 -15.27 10.40
N ILE A 36 1.43 -14.38 9.57
CA ILE A 36 0.02 -14.00 9.67
C ILE A 36 -0.81 -15.25 9.40
N ALA A 37 -1.57 -15.69 10.40
CA ALA A 37 -2.34 -16.93 10.34
C ALA A 37 -3.79 -16.73 9.86
N ALA A 38 -4.29 -15.48 9.92
CA ALA A 38 -5.64 -15.16 9.53
C ALA A 38 -5.80 -13.68 9.14
N VAL A 39 -6.64 -13.43 8.14
CA VAL A 39 -7.11 -12.10 7.74
C VAL A 39 -8.58 -11.95 8.11
N TYR A 40 -8.89 -10.96 8.91
CA TYR A 40 -10.26 -10.56 9.26
C TYR A 40 -10.60 -9.23 8.60
N SER A 41 -11.86 -9.04 8.22
CA SER A 41 -12.31 -7.79 7.64
C SER A 41 -13.69 -7.40 8.14
N SER A 42 -13.90 -6.10 8.25
CA SER A 42 -15.21 -5.49 8.38
C SER A 42 -16.14 -5.89 7.23
N PRO A 43 -17.47 -6.01 7.45
CA PRO A 43 -18.41 -6.39 6.39
C PRO A 43 -18.64 -5.33 5.30
N PHE A 44 -18.17 -4.10 5.50
CA PHE A 44 -18.31 -3.00 4.53
C PHE A 44 -17.47 -3.26 3.27
N LEU A 45 -18.00 -2.91 2.10
CA LEU A 45 -17.38 -3.18 0.80
C LEU A 45 -15.96 -2.60 0.70
N ARG A 46 -15.77 -1.35 1.12
CA ARG A 46 -14.44 -0.71 1.16
C ARG A 46 -13.40 -1.53 1.94
N ALA A 47 -13.78 -2.11 3.08
CA ALA A 47 -12.88 -2.91 3.90
C ALA A 47 -12.60 -4.28 3.27
N LEU A 48 -13.62 -4.91 2.68
CA LEU A 48 -13.46 -6.17 1.96
C LEU A 48 -12.56 -5.99 0.73
N GLN A 49 -12.76 -4.92 -0.06
CA GLN A 49 -11.92 -4.61 -1.22
C GLN A 49 -10.46 -4.33 -0.85
N THR A 50 -10.20 -3.77 0.34
CA THR A 50 -8.85 -3.61 0.88
C THR A 50 -8.27 -4.95 1.37
N ALA A 51 -9.07 -5.79 2.03
CA ALA A 51 -8.61 -7.07 2.58
C ALA A 51 -8.29 -8.12 1.52
N VAL A 52 -9.05 -8.16 0.41
CA VAL A 52 -8.91 -9.16 -0.67
C VAL A 52 -7.49 -9.23 -1.27
N PRO A 53 -6.87 -8.12 -1.73
CA PRO A 53 -5.52 -8.19 -2.28
C PRO A 53 -4.48 -8.58 -1.22
N ILE A 54 -4.66 -8.16 0.03
CA ILE A 54 -3.77 -8.53 1.16
C ILE A 54 -3.85 -10.04 1.41
N ALA A 55 -5.07 -10.57 1.57
CA ALA A 55 -5.29 -11.99 1.82
C ALA A 55 -4.78 -12.85 0.67
N ARG A 56 -4.93 -12.39 -0.58
CA ARG A 56 -4.36 -13.07 -1.75
C ARG A 56 -2.83 -13.12 -1.71
N ALA A 57 -2.18 -12.03 -1.33
CA ALA A 57 -0.72 -11.97 -1.23
C ALA A 57 -0.20 -12.94 -0.15
N LEU A 58 -0.94 -13.09 0.95
CA LEU A 58 -0.63 -14.01 2.05
C LEU A 58 -1.09 -15.46 1.79
N GLY A 59 -1.78 -15.75 0.69
CA GLY A 59 -2.37 -17.07 0.43
C GLY A 59 -3.48 -17.48 1.42
N LEU A 60 -4.17 -16.51 2.03
CA LEU A 60 -5.21 -16.70 3.05
C LEU A 60 -6.60 -16.29 2.55
N LEU A 61 -7.66 -16.77 3.20
CA LEU A 61 -9.03 -16.29 2.99
C LEU A 61 -9.37 -15.14 3.96
N VAL A 62 -10.27 -14.25 3.54
CA VAL A 62 -10.81 -13.17 4.37
C VAL A 62 -11.99 -13.67 5.19
N ARG A 63 -11.90 -13.55 6.51
CA ARG A 63 -12.98 -13.84 7.46
C ARG A 63 -13.76 -12.57 7.77
N VAL A 64 -15.05 -12.55 7.49
CA VAL A 64 -15.90 -11.36 7.70
C VAL A 64 -16.37 -11.27 9.15
N GLU A 65 -15.84 -10.30 9.90
CA GLU A 65 -16.10 -10.10 11.32
C GLU A 65 -16.74 -8.72 11.57
N PHE A 66 -18.04 -8.71 11.91
CA PHE A 66 -18.77 -7.49 12.24
C PHE A 66 -18.25 -6.80 13.51
N GLY A 67 -17.50 -7.51 14.36
CA GLY A 67 -16.79 -6.93 15.49
C GLY A 67 -15.81 -5.81 15.10
N PHE A 68 -15.39 -5.72 13.83
CA PHE A 68 -14.54 -4.67 13.27
C PHE A 68 -15.29 -3.72 12.32
N CYS A 69 -16.61 -3.55 12.51
CA CYS A 69 -17.36 -2.45 11.88
C CYS A 69 -16.78 -1.07 12.22
N GLU A 70 -17.02 -0.11 11.33
CA GLU A 70 -16.91 1.33 11.59
C GLU A 70 -17.68 1.69 12.87
N LEU A 71 -17.36 2.83 13.48
CA LEU A 71 -18.24 3.46 14.46
C LEU A 71 -19.65 3.59 13.88
N LEU A 72 -20.62 3.01 14.60
CA LEU A 72 -22.03 3.08 14.24
C LEU A 72 -22.67 4.31 14.91
N ALA A 73 -22.34 5.48 14.38
CA ALA A 73 -22.78 6.78 14.88
C ALA A 73 -24.00 7.32 14.10
N GLN A 74 -25.17 7.24 14.73
CA GLN A 74 -26.39 7.82 14.16
C GLN A 74 -26.28 9.35 14.11
N ALA A 75 -26.79 9.95 13.03
CA ALA A 75 -26.76 11.39 12.81
C ALA A 75 -25.34 11.98 12.76
N TRP A 76 -24.35 11.15 12.40
CA TRP A 76 -23.00 11.61 12.09
C TRP A 76 -22.35 10.82 10.96
N LEU A 77 -22.16 9.51 11.12
CA LEU A 77 -21.57 8.65 10.09
C LEU A 77 -22.62 7.89 9.29
N GLN A 78 -23.77 7.60 9.92
CA GLN A 78 -24.90 6.95 9.26
C GLN A 78 -26.20 7.69 9.57
N ASP A 79 -27.01 7.87 8.53
CA ASP A 79 -28.38 8.41 8.65
C ASP A 79 -29.36 7.32 9.12
N GLU A 80 -29.09 6.06 8.79
CA GLU A 80 -29.91 4.88 9.08
C GLU A 80 -29.05 3.68 9.52
N ASP A 81 -29.67 2.67 10.13
CA ASP A 81 -28.99 1.45 10.58
C ASP A 81 -28.43 0.65 9.37
N PRO A 82 -27.10 0.52 9.22
CA PRO A 82 -26.51 -0.21 8.11
C PRO A 82 -26.58 -1.73 8.30
N LEU A 83 -26.81 -2.23 9.51
CA LEU A 83 -26.66 -3.64 9.86
C LEU A 83 -27.62 -4.58 9.11
N PRO A 84 -28.92 -4.25 8.92
CA PRO A 84 -29.83 -5.12 8.17
C PRO A 84 -29.34 -5.37 6.74
N ALA A 85 -28.94 -4.31 6.03
CA ALA A 85 -28.45 -4.42 4.65
C ALA A 85 -27.12 -5.19 4.58
N LEU A 86 -26.19 -4.93 5.50
CA LEU A 86 -24.92 -5.66 5.57
C LEU A 86 -25.10 -7.14 5.88
N ARG A 87 -26.06 -7.51 6.73
CA ARG A 87 -26.35 -8.91 7.10
C ARG A 87 -27.05 -9.70 6.01
N GLN A 88 -27.88 -9.03 5.21
CA GLN A 88 -28.58 -9.65 4.08
C GLN A 88 -27.69 -9.80 2.86
N ARG A 89 -26.49 -9.20 2.85
CA ARG A 89 -25.54 -9.32 1.75
C ARG A 89 -25.08 -10.76 1.59
N GLU A 90 -25.41 -11.33 0.44
CA GLU A 90 -24.86 -12.61 0.01
C GLU A 90 -23.42 -12.42 -0.47
N LEU A 91 -22.45 -12.87 0.33
CA LEU A 91 -21.02 -12.79 0.01
C LEU A 91 -20.68 -13.49 -1.31
N ARG A 92 -21.46 -14.50 -1.71
CA ARG A 92 -21.31 -15.24 -2.97
C ARG A 92 -21.59 -14.41 -4.22
N ASN A 93 -22.29 -13.28 -4.08
CA ASN A 93 -22.60 -12.40 -5.20
C ASN A 93 -21.53 -11.31 -5.39
N LEU A 94 -20.49 -11.28 -4.54
CA LEU A 94 -19.40 -10.33 -4.67
C LEU A 94 -18.39 -10.80 -5.73
N PRO A 95 -17.77 -9.87 -6.49
CA PRO A 95 -16.82 -10.22 -7.56
C PRO A 95 -15.52 -10.87 -7.04
N PHE A 96 -15.29 -10.85 -5.73
CA PHE A 96 -14.14 -11.43 -5.04
C PHE A 96 -14.52 -12.54 -4.06
N GLU A 97 -15.70 -13.16 -4.22
CA GLU A 97 -16.23 -14.18 -3.31
C GLU A 97 -15.26 -15.34 -3.05
N ALA A 98 -14.48 -15.74 -4.06
CA ALA A 98 -13.52 -16.84 -3.96
C ALA A 98 -12.39 -16.57 -2.94
N GLN A 99 -12.17 -15.30 -2.56
CA GLN A 99 -11.20 -14.92 -1.52
C GLN A 99 -11.83 -14.86 -0.12
N LEU A 100 -13.14 -15.09 0.01
CA LEU A 100 -13.86 -15.00 1.27
C LEU A 100 -14.03 -16.37 1.92
N ASP A 101 -13.86 -16.45 3.24
CA ASP A 101 -14.15 -17.64 4.02
C ASP A 101 -15.66 -17.73 4.32
N HIS A 102 -16.39 -18.48 3.48
CA HIS A 102 -17.84 -18.68 3.64
C HIS A 102 -18.23 -19.53 4.86
N ASN A 103 -17.26 -20.23 5.48
CA ASN A 103 -17.50 -21.06 6.66
C ASN A 103 -17.33 -20.28 7.97
N TYR A 104 -16.62 -19.16 7.94
CA TYR A 104 -16.45 -18.30 9.10
C TYR A 104 -17.79 -17.77 9.60
N LYS A 105 -17.96 -17.77 10.92
CA LYS A 105 -19.10 -17.18 11.61
C LYS A 105 -18.61 -16.04 12.47
N THR A 106 -19.17 -14.86 12.23
CA THR A 106 -18.93 -13.65 13.03
C THR A 106 -19.09 -13.95 14.51
N ALA A 107 -18.07 -13.61 15.30
CA ALA A 107 -18.04 -13.84 16.73
C ALA A 107 -18.76 -12.73 17.50
N VAL A 108 -18.71 -11.49 17.01
CA VAL A 108 -19.30 -10.34 17.68
C VAL A 108 -20.17 -9.54 16.72
N MET A 109 -21.47 -9.48 17.03
CA MET A 109 -22.39 -8.59 16.32
C MET A 109 -22.46 -7.23 17.02
N PRO A 110 -22.26 -6.12 16.29
CA PRO A 110 -22.45 -4.77 16.82
C PRO A 110 -23.93 -4.46 17.05
N VAL A 111 -24.18 -3.38 17.78
CA VAL A 111 -25.50 -2.78 17.97
C VAL A 111 -25.52 -1.40 17.31
N TYR A 112 -26.68 -0.96 16.81
CA TYR A 112 -26.86 0.37 16.27
C TYR A 112 -27.98 1.11 17.05
N PRO A 113 -27.79 2.40 17.38
CA PRO A 113 -26.53 3.13 17.33
C PRO A 113 -25.57 2.75 18.47
N GLU A 114 -24.27 2.88 18.26
CA GLU A 114 -23.26 2.88 19.33
C GLU A 114 -23.18 4.26 20.00
N VAL A 115 -23.38 5.32 19.22
CA VAL A 115 -23.40 6.71 19.69
C VAL A 115 -24.38 7.52 18.84
N ILE A 116 -24.96 8.56 19.42
CA ILE A 116 -25.80 9.53 18.69
C ILE A 116 -25.02 10.83 18.57
N GLY A 117 -24.87 11.32 17.34
CA GLY A 117 -24.11 12.52 17.02
C GLY A 117 -22.61 12.29 16.94
N LYS A 118 -21.88 13.40 16.91
CA LYS A 118 -20.43 13.40 16.73
C LYS A 118 -19.71 13.05 18.03
N MET A 119 -18.81 12.08 17.96
CA MET A 119 -18.02 11.64 19.11
C MET A 119 -17.03 12.72 19.57
N ILE A 120 -16.86 12.87 20.89
CA ILE A 120 -15.92 13.80 21.50
C ILE A 120 -14.65 13.04 21.93
N PRO A 121 -13.46 13.41 21.44
CA PRO A 121 -12.21 12.80 21.89
C PRO A 121 -12.03 12.90 23.41
N GLY A 122 -11.79 11.75 24.03
CA GLY A 122 -11.60 11.63 25.48
C GLY A 122 -12.89 11.34 26.26
N ASP A 123 -14.06 11.39 25.63
CA ASP A 123 -15.31 10.97 26.27
C ASP A 123 -15.38 9.44 26.39
N ALA A 124 -15.14 8.93 27.60
CA ALA A 124 -15.14 7.51 27.88
C ALA A 124 -16.53 6.87 27.67
N ASN A 125 -17.62 7.57 28.01
CA ASN A 125 -18.96 7.02 27.94
C ASN A 125 -19.40 6.81 26.48
N GLN A 126 -19.10 7.77 25.60
CA GLN A 126 -19.42 7.63 24.18
C GLN A 126 -18.64 6.49 23.51
N ARG A 127 -17.42 6.24 23.98
CA ARG A 127 -16.51 5.23 23.39
C ARG A 127 -16.72 3.82 23.92
N GLU A 128 -17.27 3.68 25.14
CA GLU A 128 -17.32 2.40 25.86
C GLU A 128 -17.96 1.27 25.05
N THR A 129 -19.11 1.50 24.41
CA THR A 129 -19.81 0.50 23.60
C THR A 129 -18.92 -0.02 22.46
N ALA A 130 -18.28 0.89 21.73
CA ALA A 130 -17.43 0.54 20.60
C ALA A 130 -16.13 -0.14 21.06
N ILE A 131 -15.49 0.34 22.13
CA ILE A 131 -14.30 -0.29 22.72
C ILE A 131 -14.63 -1.70 23.19
N HIS A 132 -15.74 -1.88 23.92
CA HIS A 132 -16.16 -3.18 24.43
C HIS A 132 -16.42 -4.18 23.29
N ARG A 133 -17.06 -3.75 22.20
CA ARG A 133 -17.21 -4.57 20.99
C ARG A 133 -15.85 -5.00 20.43
N HIS A 134 -14.94 -4.06 20.18
CA HIS A 134 -13.63 -4.36 19.59
C HIS A 134 -12.79 -5.25 20.50
N ARG A 135 -12.85 -5.05 21.83
CA ARG A 135 -12.19 -5.92 22.82
C ARG A 135 -12.68 -7.36 22.73
N ARG A 136 -13.99 -7.57 22.65
CA ARG A 136 -14.57 -8.91 22.48
C ARG A 136 -14.17 -9.54 21.14
N ALA A 137 -14.16 -8.75 20.07
CA ALA A 137 -13.75 -9.22 18.74
C ALA A 137 -12.28 -9.63 18.73
N MET A 138 -11.39 -8.79 19.29
CA MET A 138 -9.96 -9.08 19.45
C MET A 138 -9.74 -10.37 20.24
N HIS A 139 -10.41 -10.53 21.38
CA HIS A 139 -10.32 -11.76 22.18
C HIS A 139 -10.70 -13.00 21.36
N ALA A 140 -11.81 -12.93 20.61
CA ALA A 140 -12.27 -14.06 19.79
C ALA A 140 -11.28 -14.41 18.66
N VAL A 141 -10.80 -13.42 17.90
CA VAL A 141 -9.93 -13.68 16.75
C VAL A 141 -8.52 -14.11 17.16
N LEU A 142 -8.00 -13.57 18.27
CA LEU A 142 -6.71 -13.97 18.84
C LEU A 142 -6.79 -15.38 19.44
N ALA A 143 -7.89 -15.73 20.10
CA ALA A 143 -8.11 -17.10 20.58
C ALA A 143 -8.14 -18.11 19.42
N ALA A 144 -8.81 -17.76 18.31
CA ALA A 144 -8.89 -18.61 17.12
C ALA A 144 -7.55 -18.74 16.37
N ALA A 145 -6.67 -17.73 16.44
CA ALA A 145 -5.36 -17.74 15.78
C ALA A 145 -4.28 -18.51 16.56
N GLY A 146 -4.54 -18.86 17.83
CA GLY A 146 -3.54 -19.51 18.68
C GLY A 146 -2.29 -18.65 18.86
N SER A 147 -1.12 -19.19 18.51
CA SER A 147 0.16 -18.49 18.55
C SER A 147 0.48 -17.69 17.27
N GLY A 148 -0.40 -17.71 16.27
CA GLY A 148 -0.23 -16.96 15.03
C GLY A 148 -0.59 -15.49 15.17
N SER A 149 -0.02 -14.67 14.29
CA SER A 149 -0.39 -13.25 14.16
C SER A 149 -1.70 -13.13 13.38
N VAL A 150 -2.44 -12.03 13.59
CA VAL A 150 -3.67 -11.75 12.84
C VAL A 150 -3.59 -10.40 12.16
N LEU A 151 -4.18 -10.31 10.97
CA LEU A 151 -4.36 -9.05 10.25
C LEU A 151 -5.84 -8.72 10.20
N ILE A 152 -6.20 -7.47 10.49
CA ILE A 152 -7.57 -6.98 10.55
C ILE A 152 -7.69 -5.80 9.60
N VAL A 153 -8.70 -5.80 8.73
CA VAL A 153 -9.02 -4.65 7.88
C VAL A 153 -10.34 -4.04 8.33
N GLY A 154 -10.24 -2.88 8.96
CA GLY A 154 -11.36 -2.13 9.52
C GLY A 154 -11.47 -0.75 8.90
N HIS A 155 -11.72 0.23 9.74
CA HIS A 155 -11.92 1.63 9.36
C HIS A 155 -11.07 2.56 10.22
N GLY A 156 -11.13 3.87 9.96
CA GLY A 156 -10.41 4.86 10.75
C GLY A 156 -10.70 4.75 12.25
N SER A 157 -11.97 4.55 12.64
CA SER A 157 -12.35 4.37 14.04
C SER A 157 -11.92 3.02 14.63
N THR A 158 -11.69 1.99 13.81
CA THR A 158 -11.17 0.70 14.28
C THR A 158 -9.76 0.85 14.86
N HIS A 159 -8.94 1.77 14.33
CA HIS A 159 -7.63 2.09 14.90
C HIS A 159 -7.75 2.65 16.31
N ASP A 160 -8.72 3.52 16.55
CA ASP A 160 -9.01 4.06 17.88
C ASP A 160 -9.43 2.94 18.85
N PHE A 161 -10.46 2.17 18.50
CA PHE A 161 -11.07 1.23 19.45
C PHE A 161 -10.24 -0.04 19.67
N VAL A 162 -9.49 -0.53 18.68
CA VAL A 162 -8.56 -1.65 18.89
C VAL A 162 -7.39 -1.21 19.76
N SER A 163 -6.83 -0.01 19.52
CA SER A 163 -5.79 0.54 20.39
C SER A 163 -6.28 0.69 21.83
N ALA A 164 -7.46 1.24 22.04
CA ALA A 164 -8.06 1.35 23.37
C ALA A 164 -8.41 0.00 24.01
N ALA A 165 -8.67 -1.04 23.19
CA ALA A 165 -8.97 -2.37 23.68
C ALA A 165 -7.72 -3.15 24.13
N LEU A 166 -6.60 -2.98 23.43
CA LEU A 166 -5.34 -3.70 23.69
C LEU A 166 -4.36 -2.92 24.57
N CYS A 167 -4.17 -1.63 24.27
CA CYS A 167 -3.11 -0.79 24.83
C CYS A 167 -3.70 0.55 25.36
N PRO A 168 -4.67 0.53 26.30
CA PRO A 168 -5.38 1.74 26.72
C PRO A 168 -4.46 2.84 27.28
N GLU A 169 -3.38 2.46 27.97
CA GLU A 169 -2.42 3.40 28.56
C GLU A 169 -1.49 4.06 27.52
N GLU A 170 -1.34 3.45 26.35
CA GLU A 170 -0.49 3.96 25.25
C GLU A 170 -1.30 4.73 24.20
N HIS A 171 -2.63 4.72 24.31
CA HIS A 171 -3.53 5.30 23.32
C HIS A 171 -4.05 6.67 23.74
N ASP A 172 -3.32 7.71 23.32
CA ASP A 172 -3.64 9.10 23.63
C ASP A 172 -4.99 9.56 23.04
N SER A 173 -5.70 10.36 23.82
CA SER A 173 -6.97 10.99 23.45
C SER A 173 -6.95 11.79 22.14
N VAL A 174 -5.79 12.32 21.72
CA VAL A 174 -5.63 12.99 20.43
C VAL A 174 -5.94 12.09 19.24
N HIS A 175 -5.82 10.76 19.41
CA HIS A 175 -6.13 9.76 18.41
C HIS A 175 -7.57 9.22 18.50
N HIS A 176 -8.37 9.71 19.46
CA HIS A 176 -9.75 9.27 19.59
C HIS A 176 -10.62 9.79 18.43
N THR A 177 -11.55 8.94 18.01
CA THR A 177 -12.53 9.23 16.96
C THR A 177 -13.34 10.49 17.34
N GLY A 178 -13.49 11.41 16.39
CA GLY A 178 -14.18 12.70 16.62
C GLY A 178 -13.49 13.87 15.92
N HIS A 179 -12.17 13.98 16.08
CA HIS A 179 -11.36 15.00 15.40
C HIS A 179 -10.17 14.42 14.62
N PHE A 180 -9.91 13.13 14.80
CA PHE A 180 -8.78 12.44 14.22
C PHE A 180 -9.23 11.33 13.26
N CYS A 181 -8.52 11.18 12.16
CA CYS A 181 -8.66 10.07 11.22
C CYS A 181 -7.26 9.70 10.74
N VAL A 182 -6.93 8.40 10.74
CA VAL A 182 -5.71 7.89 10.13
C VAL A 182 -5.79 8.01 8.60
N PRO A 183 -4.64 8.11 7.89
CA PRO A 183 -4.63 8.07 6.43
C PRO A 183 -5.24 6.79 5.86
N HIS A 184 -5.58 6.82 4.57
CA HIS A 184 -6.10 5.66 3.87
C HIS A 184 -5.07 4.54 3.79
N CYS A 185 -5.53 3.30 4.00
CA CYS A 185 -4.67 2.12 4.06
C CYS A 185 -3.46 2.27 5.01
N ALA A 186 -3.59 3.11 6.04
CA ALA A 186 -2.63 3.16 7.14
C ALA A 186 -2.53 1.81 7.86
N ILE A 187 -1.46 1.64 8.61
CA ILE A 187 -1.08 0.43 9.32
C ILE A 187 -0.77 0.78 10.76
N THR A 188 -1.46 0.14 11.69
CA THR A 188 -1.12 0.13 13.12
C THR A 188 -0.63 -1.26 13.50
N GLU A 189 0.52 -1.32 14.15
CA GLU A 189 1.14 -2.57 14.59
C GLU A 189 1.07 -2.71 16.11
N PHE A 190 0.56 -3.85 16.57
CA PHE A 190 0.55 -4.24 17.99
C PHE A 190 1.41 -5.46 18.20
N VAL A 191 2.02 -5.57 19.38
CA VAL A 191 2.88 -6.68 19.75
C VAL A 191 2.57 -7.16 21.16
N GLU A 192 2.43 -8.47 21.33
CA GLU A 192 2.26 -9.09 22.65
C GLU A 192 3.63 -9.39 23.28
N GLU A 193 3.94 -8.69 24.38
CA GLU A 193 5.12 -8.86 25.22
C GLU A 193 4.73 -9.53 26.56
N PRO A 194 5.69 -9.95 27.41
CA PRO A 194 5.37 -10.66 28.65
C PRO A 194 4.46 -9.90 29.63
N ASP A 195 4.47 -8.58 29.59
CA ASP A 195 3.71 -7.66 30.45
C ASP A 195 2.41 -7.15 29.82
N GLY A 196 2.19 -7.40 28.52
CA GLY A 196 0.93 -7.04 27.87
C GLY A 196 1.05 -6.80 26.38
N TRP A 197 0.03 -6.16 25.83
CA TRP A 197 0.06 -5.67 24.46
C TRP A 197 0.66 -4.27 24.43
N HIS A 198 1.54 -4.04 23.45
CA HIS A 198 2.17 -2.75 23.20
C HIS A 198 1.94 -2.32 21.74
N MET A 199 1.80 -1.02 21.54
CA MET A 199 1.63 -0.41 20.24
C MET A 199 3.00 -0.04 19.65
N ARG A 200 3.43 -0.76 18.63
CA ARG A 200 4.72 -0.52 17.97
C ARG A 200 4.66 0.67 17.01
N SER A 201 3.56 0.78 16.27
CA SER A 201 3.31 1.89 15.35
C SER A 201 1.82 2.19 15.28
N PHE A 202 1.49 3.45 15.02
CA PHE A 202 0.11 3.87 14.88
C PHE A 202 -0.12 4.63 13.58
N GLY A 203 -1.06 4.16 12.76
CA GLY A 203 -1.61 4.90 11.63
C GLY A 203 -0.58 5.28 10.54
N ARG A 204 0.44 4.45 10.30
CA ARG A 204 1.48 4.72 9.30
C ARG A 204 1.15 4.13 7.94
N THR A 205 1.28 4.89 6.87
CA THR A 205 1.15 4.35 5.51
C THR A 205 2.37 3.50 5.15
N PRO A 206 2.29 2.61 4.14
CA PRO A 206 3.47 1.94 3.60
C PRO A 206 4.62 2.92 3.30
N LEU A 207 4.31 4.12 2.79
CA LEU A 207 5.31 5.15 2.53
C LEU A 207 6.01 5.64 3.80
N ASP A 208 5.26 5.89 4.88
CA ASP A 208 5.82 6.27 6.19
C ASP A 208 6.70 5.17 6.81
N LEU A 209 6.51 3.93 6.36
CA LEU A 209 7.26 2.74 6.74
C LEU A 209 8.44 2.47 5.80
N GLY A 210 8.71 3.39 4.86
CA GLY A 210 9.82 3.30 3.93
C GLY A 210 9.57 2.34 2.76
N PHE A 211 8.34 1.87 2.58
CA PHE A 211 7.95 1.04 1.46
C PHE A 211 7.44 1.89 0.30
N ILE A 212 8.02 1.67 -0.87
CA ILE A 212 7.64 2.34 -2.12
C ILE A 212 7.30 1.26 -3.13
N ASP A 213 6.01 1.16 -3.52
CA ASP A 213 5.59 0.22 -4.55
C ASP A 213 6.07 0.69 -5.93
N VAL A 214 6.67 -0.22 -6.71
CA VAL A 214 7.13 0.05 -8.08
C VAL A 214 5.99 0.62 -8.95
N ASN A 215 4.75 0.18 -8.78
CA ASN A 215 3.59 0.70 -9.50
C ASN A 215 3.27 2.15 -9.14
N GLU A 216 3.51 2.56 -7.90
CA GLU A 216 3.33 3.93 -7.45
C GLU A 216 4.35 4.84 -8.15
N VAL A 217 5.61 4.40 -8.21
CA VAL A 217 6.64 5.14 -8.95
C VAL A 217 6.38 5.13 -10.47
N ILE A 218 5.85 4.04 -11.02
CA ILE A 218 5.39 3.98 -12.42
C ILE A 218 4.27 4.99 -12.68
N TRP A 219 3.35 5.18 -11.73
CA TRP A 219 2.27 6.15 -11.88
C TRP A 219 2.80 7.59 -11.99
N LEU A 220 3.84 7.95 -11.23
CA LEU A 220 4.49 9.26 -11.32
C LEU A 220 5.02 9.58 -12.72
N LEU A 221 5.34 8.56 -13.54
CA LEU A 221 5.74 8.74 -14.94
C LEU A 221 4.66 9.35 -15.82
N LYS A 222 3.39 9.32 -15.39
CA LYS A 222 2.25 9.88 -16.14
C LYS A 222 1.99 11.36 -15.81
N LEU A 223 2.63 11.90 -14.78
CA LEU A 223 2.40 13.27 -14.34
C LEU A 223 3.02 14.31 -15.29
N GLY A 224 2.40 15.49 -15.34
CA GLY A 224 2.76 16.55 -16.29
C GLY A 224 4.15 17.15 -16.07
N ASP A 225 4.66 17.15 -14.83
CA ASP A 225 5.94 17.75 -14.47
C ASP A 225 7.14 16.87 -14.90
N PRO A 226 8.02 17.36 -15.80
CA PRO A 226 9.23 16.64 -16.19
C PRO A 226 10.18 16.32 -15.04
N VAL A 227 10.22 17.13 -13.98
CA VAL A 227 11.07 16.90 -12.80
C VAL A 227 10.57 15.68 -12.04
N VAL A 228 9.26 15.59 -11.79
CA VAL A 228 8.63 14.42 -11.15
C VAL A 228 8.89 13.15 -11.95
N ARG A 229 8.77 13.20 -13.29
CA ARG A 229 9.08 12.05 -14.15
C ARG A 229 10.55 11.65 -14.09
N CYS A 230 11.49 12.59 -14.10
CA CYS A 230 12.92 12.28 -13.93
C CYS A 230 13.19 11.58 -12.60
N ASN A 231 12.68 12.14 -11.49
CA ASN A 231 12.87 11.57 -10.15
C ASN A 231 12.27 10.16 -10.06
N ALA A 232 11.09 9.95 -10.64
CA ALA A 232 10.46 8.63 -10.70
C ALA A 232 11.30 7.62 -11.50
N LEU A 233 11.87 8.01 -12.64
CA LEU A 233 12.77 7.16 -13.43
C LEU A 233 14.05 6.81 -12.66
N GLU A 234 14.63 7.77 -11.94
CA GLU A 234 15.79 7.52 -11.07
C GLU A 234 15.45 6.54 -9.95
N SER A 235 14.32 6.73 -9.27
CA SER A 235 13.83 5.80 -8.24
C SER A 235 13.59 4.40 -8.81
N LEU A 236 12.95 4.26 -9.98
CA LEU A 236 12.75 2.96 -10.64
C LEU A 236 14.08 2.26 -10.95
N GLY A 237 15.08 3.01 -11.41
CA GLY A 237 16.42 2.46 -11.66
C GLY A 237 17.14 2.00 -10.38
N GLN A 238 16.86 2.61 -9.23
CA GLN A 238 17.41 2.19 -7.95
C GLN A 238 16.67 0.98 -7.36
N LEU A 239 15.34 0.97 -7.47
CA LEU A 239 14.47 -0.11 -6.99
C LEU A 239 14.64 -1.40 -7.81
N GLY A 240 14.80 -1.27 -9.13
CA GLY A 240 14.83 -2.41 -10.04
C GLY A 240 16.20 -3.05 -10.23
N ARG A 241 16.94 -3.36 -9.17
CA ARG A 241 18.09 -4.29 -9.32
C ARG A 241 17.56 -5.72 -9.48
N GLY A 242 17.22 -6.10 -10.72
CA GLY A 242 16.88 -7.48 -11.09
C GLY A 242 15.45 -7.69 -11.59
N GLY A 243 15.12 -7.15 -12.76
CA GLY A 243 14.09 -7.75 -13.60
C GLY A 243 12.64 -7.54 -13.14
N ASP A 244 12.30 -6.43 -12.49
CA ASP A 244 10.87 -6.09 -12.35
C ASP A 244 10.29 -5.68 -13.71
N VAL A 245 9.82 -6.69 -14.45
CA VAL A 245 9.23 -6.59 -15.79
C VAL A 245 8.09 -5.55 -15.84
N ARG A 246 7.45 -5.26 -14.71
CA ARG A 246 6.36 -4.27 -14.61
C ARG A 246 6.83 -2.87 -14.99
N ALA A 247 8.09 -2.53 -14.72
CA ALA A 247 8.65 -1.20 -14.96
C ALA A 247 9.25 -1.02 -16.37
N VAL A 248 9.69 -2.10 -17.04
CA VAL A 248 10.40 -2.01 -18.34
C VAL A 248 9.58 -1.27 -19.40
N ARG A 249 8.32 -1.66 -19.61
CA ARG A 249 7.45 -1.04 -20.62
C ARG A 249 7.10 0.43 -20.30
N PRO A 250 6.64 0.77 -19.08
CA PRO A 250 6.43 2.16 -18.69
C PRO A 250 7.67 3.04 -18.89
N VAL A 251 8.83 2.60 -18.43
CA VAL A 251 10.09 3.33 -18.58
C VAL A 251 10.47 3.48 -20.06
N ALA A 252 10.32 2.43 -20.88
CA ALA A 252 10.58 2.50 -22.32
C ALA A 252 9.68 3.54 -23.03
N SER A 253 8.43 3.70 -22.59
CA SER A 253 7.52 4.70 -23.15
C SER A 253 8.02 6.14 -22.95
N CYS A 254 8.73 6.41 -21.85
CA CYS A 254 9.31 7.72 -21.54
C CYS A 254 10.48 8.12 -22.47
N LEU A 255 11.00 7.20 -23.30
CA LEU A 255 11.96 7.55 -24.36
C LEU A 255 11.35 8.41 -25.46
N LYS A 256 10.01 8.47 -25.54
CA LYS A 256 9.28 9.35 -26.47
C LYS A 256 8.93 10.70 -25.84
N ASP A 257 9.36 10.97 -24.61
CA ASP A 257 9.06 12.22 -23.91
C ASP A 257 9.59 13.46 -24.65
N LYS A 258 8.84 14.56 -24.58
CA LYS A 258 9.18 15.85 -25.18
C LYS A 258 10.51 16.38 -24.62
N LYS A 259 10.80 16.16 -23.33
CA LYS A 259 11.99 16.67 -22.64
C LYS A 259 13.16 15.70 -22.75
N ALA A 260 14.31 16.23 -23.19
CA ALA A 260 15.55 15.46 -23.32
C ALA A 260 16.10 14.94 -21.98
N SER A 261 15.82 15.61 -20.86
CA SER A 261 16.16 15.11 -19.52
C SER A 261 15.45 13.80 -19.21
N VAL A 262 14.12 13.76 -19.41
CA VAL A 262 13.28 12.58 -19.15
C VAL A 262 13.70 11.41 -20.03
N ARG A 263 13.95 11.63 -21.33
CA ARG A 263 14.44 10.55 -22.22
C ARG A 263 15.76 9.95 -21.75
N ARG A 264 16.68 10.78 -21.25
CA ARG A 264 17.99 10.31 -20.75
C ARG A 264 17.83 9.53 -19.45
N ALA A 265 17.04 10.04 -18.51
CA ALA A 265 16.70 9.33 -17.27
C ALA A 265 16.04 7.98 -17.57
N ALA A 266 15.15 7.92 -18.58
CA ALA A 266 14.48 6.69 -18.97
C ALA A 266 15.45 5.64 -19.53
N MET A 267 16.43 6.04 -20.34
CA MET A 267 17.45 5.10 -20.83
C MET A 267 18.36 4.59 -19.70
N GLN A 268 18.69 5.45 -18.74
CA GLN A 268 19.46 5.05 -17.55
C GLN A 268 18.68 4.08 -16.67
N ALA A 269 17.40 4.35 -16.45
CA ALA A 269 16.52 3.45 -15.71
C ALA A 269 16.37 2.10 -16.42
N LEU A 270 16.13 2.08 -17.75
CA LEU A 270 16.08 0.84 -18.54
C LEU A 270 17.33 -0.01 -18.37
N ARG A 271 18.52 0.61 -18.41
CA ARG A 271 19.79 -0.09 -18.18
C ARG A 271 19.84 -0.79 -16.82
N ALA A 272 19.24 -0.18 -15.80
CA ALA A 272 19.26 -0.71 -14.45
C ALA A 272 18.22 -1.82 -14.23
N ILE A 273 17.03 -1.69 -14.85
CA ILE A 273 15.89 -2.58 -14.58
C ILE A 273 15.70 -3.72 -15.57
N ALA A 274 16.21 -3.58 -16.79
CA ALA A 274 16.05 -4.60 -17.83
C ALA A 274 17.20 -5.60 -17.78
N ASP A 275 16.87 -6.88 -17.89
CA ASP A 275 17.87 -7.91 -18.14
C ASP A 275 18.49 -7.68 -19.53
N GLY A 276 19.76 -8.04 -19.72
CA GLY A 276 20.50 -7.77 -20.96
C GLY A 276 19.89 -8.37 -22.24
N GLY A 277 18.92 -9.29 -22.12
CA GLY A 277 18.16 -9.89 -23.21
C GLY A 277 16.73 -9.37 -23.37
N ASP A 278 16.30 -8.36 -22.61
CA ASP A 278 14.93 -7.85 -22.67
C ASP A 278 14.65 -7.20 -24.05
N ALA A 279 13.74 -7.83 -24.81
CA ALA A 279 13.44 -7.40 -26.17
C ALA A 279 12.87 -5.98 -26.25
N VAL A 280 12.12 -5.54 -25.23
CA VAL A 280 11.55 -4.19 -25.17
C VAL A 280 12.67 -3.18 -24.95
N ALA A 281 13.58 -3.44 -24.02
CA ALA A 281 14.72 -2.58 -23.73
C ALA A 281 15.70 -2.51 -24.93
N LEU A 282 15.95 -3.63 -25.60
CA LEU A 282 16.82 -3.69 -26.78
C LEU A 282 16.23 -2.91 -27.96
N GLU A 283 14.93 -3.06 -28.24
CA GLU A 283 14.26 -2.32 -29.32
C GLU A 283 14.21 -0.82 -29.01
N ALA A 284 13.88 -0.47 -27.77
CA ALA A 284 13.91 0.90 -27.26
C ALA A 284 15.31 1.54 -27.41
N ALA A 285 16.37 0.80 -27.11
CA ALA A 285 17.75 1.27 -27.27
C ALA A 285 18.12 1.45 -28.76
N ARG A 286 17.75 0.51 -29.64
CA ARG A 286 17.98 0.64 -31.10
C ARG A 286 17.37 1.92 -31.67
N GLU A 287 16.14 2.22 -31.27
CA GLU A 287 15.46 3.44 -31.70
C GLU A 287 16.12 4.70 -31.11
N ALA A 288 16.52 4.66 -29.85
CA ALA A 288 17.19 5.78 -29.19
C ALA A 288 18.56 6.12 -29.82
N VAL A 289 19.31 5.13 -30.33
CA VAL A 289 20.58 5.36 -31.04
C VAL A 289 20.39 6.25 -32.27
N ARG A 290 19.25 6.10 -32.97
CA ARG A 290 18.92 6.88 -34.19
C ARG A 290 18.60 8.36 -33.92
N ARG A 291 18.42 8.76 -32.66
CA ARG A 291 18.05 10.14 -32.31
C ARG A 291 19.27 11.08 -32.22
N CYS A 292 19.03 12.38 -32.37
CA CYS A 292 20.07 13.42 -32.40
C CYS A 292 20.62 13.86 -31.02
N ASP A 293 20.35 13.10 -29.94
CA ASP A 293 20.85 13.41 -28.59
C ASP A 293 22.07 12.53 -28.27
N CYS A 294 23.27 13.15 -28.22
CA CYS A 294 24.53 12.44 -28.01
C CYS A 294 24.61 11.71 -26.66
N LYS A 295 23.97 12.23 -25.61
CA LYS A 295 23.96 11.60 -24.28
C LYS A 295 23.02 10.40 -24.26
N LEU A 296 21.85 10.54 -24.89
CA LEU A 296 20.89 9.44 -25.05
C LEU A 296 21.47 8.32 -25.91
N ARG A 297 22.13 8.66 -27.03
CA ARG A 297 22.79 7.69 -27.90
C ARG A 297 23.82 6.86 -27.15
N ARG A 298 24.68 7.50 -26.35
CA ARG A 298 25.66 6.79 -25.53
C ARG A 298 25.00 5.82 -24.54
N ALA A 299 24.00 6.29 -23.80
CA ALA A 299 23.28 5.44 -22.85
C ALA A 299 22.60 4.24 -23.54
N ALA A 300 22.07 4.43 -24.75
CA ALA A 300 21.49 3.36 -25.55
C ALA A 300 22.52 2.31 -26.00
N LEU A 301 23.74 2.74 -26.35
CA LEU A 301 24.81 1.81 -26.72
C LEU A 301 25.31 0.97 -25.53
N GLU A 302 25.25 1.52 -24.33
CA GLU A 302 25.54 0.76 -23.10
C GLU A 302 24.49 -0.34 -22.87
N VAL A 303 23.20 -0.05 -23.06
CA VAL A 303 22.12 -1.06 -22.97
C VAL A 303 22.30 -2.17 -24.01
N LEU A 304 22.72 -1.81 -25.22
CA LEU A 304 22.97 -2.78 -26.30
C LEU A 304 24.28 -3.60 -26.11
N GLY A 305 25.07 -3.33 -25.06
CA GLY A 305 26.35 -4.03 -24.83
C GLY A 305 27.43 -3.71 -25.87
N VAL A 306 27.32 -2.57 -26.57
CA VAL A 306 28.22 -2.17 -27.67
C VAL A 306 29.02 -0.91 -27.34
N ALA A 307 29.17 -0.59 -26.05
CA ALA A 307 29.81 0.63 -25.56
C ALA A 307 31.25 0.86 -26.10
N ASP A 308 31.90 -0.17 -26.65
CA ASP A 308 33.26 -0.12 -27.23
C ASP A 308 33.36 -0.52 -28.72
N ARG A 309 32.26 -0.61 -29.47
CA ARG A 309 32.31 -0.91 -30.93
C ARG A 309 31.93 0.30 -31.78
N PRO A 310 32.70 0.64 -32.83
CA PRO A 310 32.33 1.71 -33.77
C PRO A 310 30.93 1.44 -34.35
N LEU A 311 30.04 2.44 -34.27
CA LEU A 311 28.66 2.41 -34.79
C LEU A 311 28.57 1.94 -36.26
N ALA A 312 29.64 2.12 -37.02
CA ALA A 312 29.77 1.67 -38.41
C ALA A 312 29.65 0.14 -38.59
N LEU A 313 29.94 -0.67 -37.55
CA LEU A 313 29.90 -2.13 -37.64
C LEU A 313 28.51 -2.75 -37.37
N LEU A 314 27.52 -1.96 -36.94
CA LEU A 314 26.18 -2.47 -36.59
C LEU A 314 25.14 -2.34 -37.71
N GLY A 315 25.50 -1.84 -38.90
CA GLY A 315 24.54 -1.60 -39.99
C GLY A 315 23.47 -0.55 -39.66
N LEU A 316 23.60 0.17 -38.54
CA LEU A 316 22.70 1.22 -38.11
C LEU A 316 23.16 2.54 -38.73
N GLY A 317 22.77 2.77 -39.99
CA GLY A 317 23.11 3.98 -40.74
C GLY A 317 22.69 5.25 -40.01
N LEU A 318 23.67 6.07 -39.60
CA LEU A 318 23.42 7.41 -39.05
C LEU A 318 24.45 8.40 -39.57
N SER A 319 23.94 9.38 -40.32
CA SER A 319 24.65 10.57 -40.78
C SER A 319 24.54 11.69 -39.72
N GLY A 320 25.64 12.40 -39.44
CA GLY A 320 25.56 13.80 -38.98
C GLY A 320 26.00 14.12 -37.54
N VAL A 321 27.28 14.46 -37.44
CA VAL A 321 28.06 15.34 -36.54
C VAL A 321 27.30 16.37 -35.67
N GLY A 322 27.79 16.60 -34.43
CA GLY A 322 27.49 17.81 -33.65
C GLY A 322 28.10 17.92 -32.23
N ARG A 323 29.30 18.54 -32.17
CA ARG A 323 30.12 19.11 -31.06
C ARG A 323 29.71 19.00 -29.57
N GLN A 324 30.74 18.71 -28.76
CA GLN A 324 30.82 18.75 -27.29
C GLN A 324 30.62 20.16 -26.69
N ARG A 325 29.94 20.22 -25.52
CA ARG A 325 30.28 21.17 -24.44
C ARG A 325 30.22 20.46 -23.08
N ARG A 326 31.26 20.69 -22.27
CA ARG A 326 31.49 20.18 -20.91
C ARG A 326 30.55 20.84 -19.90
N THR A 327 30.08 20.10 -18.91
CA THR A 327 29.47 20.64 -17.68
C THR A 327 30.00 19.89 -16.45
N ARG A 328 30.37 20.65 -15.40
CA ARG A 328 30.75 20.18 -14.05
C ARG A 328 29.51 19.72 -13.25
N PRO A 329 29.66 18.94 -12.16
CA PRO A 329 28.55 18.53 -11.30
C PRO A 329 28.43 19.40 -10.04
N THR A 330 27.21 19.58 -9.54
CA THR A 330 26.91 19.85 -8.12
C THR A 330 25.58 19.18 -7.72
N PRO A 331 25.37 18.89 -6.42
CA PRO A 331 24.50 17.80 -5.96
C PRO A 331 23.22 18.24 -5.26
N LEU A 332 22.34 17.24 -5.08
CA LEU A 332 21.32 17.00 -4.04
C LEU A 332 20.17 18.01 -3.79
N GLY A 333 18.98 17.44 -3.61
CA GLY A 333 17.86 18.09 -2.93
C GLY A 333 16.52 17.38 -3.18
N VAL A 334 16.25 16.31 -2.44
CA VAL A 334 14.94 15.65 -2.36
C VAL A 334 14.01 16.46 -1.46
N ALA A 335 12.81 16.77 -1.93
CA ALA A 335 11.62 16.97 -1.08
C ALA A 335 10.38 16.97 -1.98
N LEU A 336 9.55 15.93 -1.91
CA LEU A 336 8.17 16.01 -2.39
C LEU A 336 7.27 15.87 -1.16
N ALA A 337 6.72 17.00 -0.73
CA ALA A 337 5.75 17.07 0.35
C ALA A 337 4.38 16.62 -0.16
N ALA A 338 3.74 15.77 0.64
CA ALA A 338 2.38 15.31 0.48
C ALA A 338 1.39 16.46 0.73
N THR A 339 0.30 16.47 -0.04
CA THR A 339 -0.91 17.23 0.29
C THR A 339 -2.07 16.24 0.26
N VAL A 340 -2.58 15.90 1.46
CA VAL A 340 -3.76 15.06 1.67
C VAL A 340 -5.02 15.91 1.46
N ALA A 341 -5.92 15.45 0.61
CA ALA A 341 -7.29 15.95 0.54
C ALA A 341 -8.21 14.93 1.22
N ALA A 342 -9.03 15.40 2.15
CA ALA A 342 -9.99 14.61 2.91
C ALA A 342 -11.21 14.22 2.05
N ALA A 343 -11.60 12.95 2.09
CA ALA A 343 -12.98 12.53 1.80
C ALA A 343 -13.33 11.19 2.47
N VAL A 344 -14.50 11.22 3.11
CA VAL A 344 -15.33 10.16 3.71
C VAL A 344 -15.15 8.74 3.13
N GLY A 345 -14.89 7.76 4.01
CA GLY A 345 -15.03 6.32 3.72
C GLY A 345 -13.72 5.53 3.64
N THR A 346 -12.92 5.55 4.70
CA THR A 346 -11.56 4.98 4.69
C THR A 346 -11.51 3.54 5.23
N ALA A 347 -11.01 2.60 4.44
CA ALA A 347 -10.60 1.28 4.92
C ALA A 347 -9.12 1.28 5.33
N VAL A 348 -8.80 0.61 6.43
CA VAL A 348 -7.49 0.69 7.08
C VAL A 348 -7.04 -0.68 7.61
N VAL A 349 -5.73 -0.93 7.70
CA VAL A 349 -5.15 -2.23 8.06
C VAL A 349 -4.57 -2.17 9.47
N LEU A 350 -4.88 -3.16 10.31
CA LEU A 350 -4.26 -3.36 11.61
C LEU A 350 -3.54 -4.71 11.59
N VAL A 351 -2.30 -4.71 12.06
CA VAL A 351 -1.47 -5.91 12.13
C VAL A 351 -1.19 -6.20 13.60
N CYS A 352 -1.70 -7.32 14.11
CA CYS A 352 -1.50 -7.73 15.49
C CYS A 352 -0.56 -8.93 15.54
N LEU A 353 0.61 -8.73 16.15
CA LEU A 353 1.73 -9.66 16.12
C LEU A 353 1.89 -10.39 17.44
N ARG A 354 1.95 -11.72 17.39
CA ARG A 354 2.18 -12.56 18.56
C ARG A 354 3.56 -13.19 18.52
N PHE A 355 4.31 -13.03 19.60
CA PHE A 355 5.54 -13.78 19.81
C PHE A 355 5.21 -15.14 20.44
N GLY A 356 5.52 -16.21 19.70
CA GLY A 356 5.42 -17.55 20.24
C GLY A 356 6.29 -17.70 21.48
N ARG A 357 5.68 -18.02 22.63
CA ARG A 357 6.41 -18.52 23.80
C ARG A 357 7.18 -19.76 23.36
N GLY A 358 8.48 -19.61 23.14
CA GLY A 358 9.39 -20.74 23.05
C GLY A 358 9.18 -21.58 24.31
N ARG A 359 8.71 -22.81 24.13
CA ARG A 359 8.62 -23.79 25.20
C ARG A 359 10.01 -23.89 25.84
N ARG A 360 10.13 -23.49 27.09
CA ARG A 360 11.15 -24.02 27.99
C ARG A 360 10.48 -24.97 28.95
#